data_AF-A0A9E5WIA4-F1
#
_entry.id   AF-A0A9E5WIA4-F1
#
_cell.length_a   1.000
_cell.length_b   1.000
_cell.length_c   1.000
_cell.angle_alpha   90.00
_cell.angle_beta   90.00
_cell.angle_gamma   90.00
#
_symmetry.space_group_name_H-M   'P 1'
#
loop_
_entity.id
_entity.type
_entity.pdbx_description
1 polymer ?
#
loop_
_entity_poly.entity_id
_entity_poly.type
_entity_poly.pdbx_seq_one_letter_code
_entity_poly.pdbx_strand_id
1 'polypeptide(L)'
;MDVKTLVKITSRAWSLNVLALMHGGMPGRQALLLSASGAGRTALAHSLGHLVDLGLLEKNPGHGHPLRPEFRLTPEGEEAAKIADRIERAVPKSSDRALLRRSWTVPVLAVSQEPRYFTQIRNDLVPITDRALSQSLRQLQAHHWLRRKIDTSTRPPRPLYQASNAGERIRRAVGLGAR
;
A
#
# COMPACT_ATOMS: atom_id res chain seq x y z
N MET A 1 12.28 -2.33 0.86
CA MET A 1 11.07 -3.07 1.27
C MET A 1 10.83 -4.21 0.28
N ASP A 2 10.50 -5.42 0.76
CA ASP A 2 10.14 -6.55 -0.10
C ASP A 2 8.61 -6.67 -0.32
N VAL A 3 8.21 -7.55 -1.25
CA VAL A 3 6.79 -7.77 -1.60
C VAL A 3 5.96 -8.28 -0.42
N LYS A 4 6.49 -9.19 0.41
CA LYS A 4 5.74 -9.77 1.54
C LYS A 4 5.43 -8.69 2.58
N THR A 5 6.42 -7.85 2.88
CA THR A 5 6.25 -6.70 3.76
C THR A 5 5.22 -5.72 3.21
N LEU A 6 5.27 -5.41 1.91
CA LEU A 6 4.29 -4.54 1.26
C LEU A 6 2.85 -5.11 1.35
N VAL A 7 2.67 -6.40 1.09
CA VAL A 7 1.36 -7.08 1.21
C VAL A 7 0.84 -6.98 2.65
N LYS A 8 1.72 -7.21 3.64
CA LYS A 8 1.35 -7.07 5.06
C LYS A 8 0.92 -5.64 5.39
N ILE A 9 1.69 -4.62 5.00
CA ILE A 9 1.37 -3.22 5.28
C ILE A 9 0.02 -2.83 4.65
N THR A 10 -0.19 -3.19 3.39
CA THR A 10 -1.39 -2.81 2.63
C THR A 10 -2.64 -3.60 3.02
N SER A 11 -2.51 -4.69 3.77
CA SER A 11 -3.66 -5.49 4.24
C SER A 11 -4.67 -4.71 5.08
N ARG A 12 -4.28 -3.59 5.69
CA ARG A 12 -5.18 -2.68 6.41
C ARG A 12 -5.27 -1.33 5.70
N ALA A 13 -6.52 -0.91 5.48
CA ALA A 13 -6.88 0.23 4.63
C ALA A 13 -6.17 1.55 4.95
N TRP A 14 -5.83 1.80 6.21
CA TRP A 14 -5.26 3.07 6.66
C TRP A 14 -3.78 3.00 7.01
N SER A 15 -3.13 1.83 6.87
CA SER A 15 -1.75 1.67 7.31
C SER A 15 -0.75 2.47 6.47
N LEU A 16 -0.90 2.49 5.14
CA LEU A 16 -0.09 3.38 4.28
C LEU A 16 -0.30 4.85 4.62
N ASN A 17 -1.55 5.25 4.83
CA ASN A 17 -1.89 6.64 5.11
C ASN A 17 -1.31 7.11 6.46
N VAL A 18 -1.42 6.29 7.51
CA VAL A 18 -0.84 6.57 8.83
C VAL A 18 0.67 6.74 8.74
N LEU A 19 1.35 5.81 8.06
CA LEU A 19 2.79 5.86 7.85
C LEU A 19 3.20 7.15 7.11
N ALA A 20 2.48 7.51 6.03
CA ALA A 20 2.74 8.74 5.28
C ALA A 20 2.51 10.02 6.12
N LEU A 21 1.44 10.06 6.91
CA LEU A 21 1.16 11.20 7.80
C LEU A 21 2.26 11.39 8.85
N MET A 22 2.71 10.30 9.48
CA MET A 22 3.78 10.35 10.48
C MET A 22 5.13 10.73 9.84
N HIS A 23 5.42 10.27 8.62
CA HIS A 23 6.58 10.74 7.87
C HIS A 23 6.54 12.25 7.61
N GLY A 24 5.35 12.80 7.34
CA GLY A 24 5.11 14.23 7.18
C GLY A 24 5.19 15.06 8.47
N GLY A 25 5.58 14.46 9.61
CA GLY A 25 5.72 15.15 10.90
C GLY A 25 4.45 15.18 11.74
N MET A 26 3.38 14.49 11.33
CA MET A 26 2.18 14.37 12.16
C MET A 26 2.49 13.59 13.45
N PRO A 27 2.19 14.12 14.64
CA PRO A 27 2.39 13.38 15.88
C PRO A 27 1.55 12.10 15.89
N GLY A 28 2.11 11.00 16.42
CA GLY A 28 1.44 9.69 16.48
C GLY A 28 0.30 9.59 17.49
N ARG A 29 -0.40 10.69 17.78
CA ARG A 29 -1.62 10.69 18.61
C ARG A 29 -2.76 10.15 17.78
N GLN A 30 -3.47 9.14 18.30
CA GLN A 30 -4.61 8.55 17.60
C GLN A 30 -5.67 9.60 17.22
N ALA A 31 -5.95 10.58 18.08
CA ALA A 31 -6.91 11.65 17.77
C ALA A 31 -6.48 12.55 16.60
N LEU A 32 -5.18 12.89 16.52
CA LEU A 32 -4.64 13.71 15.42
C LEU A 32 -4.62 12.92 14.11
N LEU A 33 -4.15 11.67 14.16
CA LEU A 33 -4.17 10.77 13.01
C LEU A 33 -5.60 10.50 12.51
N LEU A 34 -6.58 10.42 13.40
CA LEU A 34 -8.00 10.27 13.05
C LEU A 34 -8.49 11.50 12.28
N SER A 35 -8.22 12.69 12.80
CA SER A 35 -8.61 13.94 12.16
C SER A 35 -7.93 14.13 10.80
N ALA A 36 -6.65 13.76 10.69
CA ALA A 36 -5.85 13.97 9.48
C ALA A 36 -6.12 12.93 8.39
N SER A 37 -6.40 11.68 8.75
CA SER A 37 -6.68 10.60 7.80
C SER A 37 -8.12 10.61 7.27
N GLY A 38 -9.07 11.13 8.06
CA GLY A 38 -10.50 10.98 7.77
C GLY A 38 -11.00 9.53 7.98
N ALA A 39 -10.23 8.70 8.67
CA ALA A 39 -10.60 7.33 8.98
C ALA A 39 -11.73 7.25 10.02
N GLY A 40 -12.51 6.17 9.98
CA GLY A 40 -13.36 5.80 11.12
C GLY A 40 -12.50 5.34 12.30
N ARG A 41 -12.93 5.65 13.54
CA ARG A 41 -12.17 5.36 14.77
C ARG A 41 -11.68 3.91 14.87
N THR A 42 -12.58 2.96 14.61
CA THR A 42 -12.27 1.53 14.64
C THR A 42 -11.27 1.17 13.55
N ALA A 43 -11.49 1.60 12.30
CA ALA A 43 -10.60 1.28 11.20
C ALA A 43 -9.17 1.81 11.44
N LEU A 44 -9.04 3.01 12.01
CA LEU A 44 -7.74 3.56 12.38
C LEU A 44 -7.08 2.76 13.51
N ALA A 45 -7.82 2.41 14.57
CA ALA A 45 -7.30 1.62 15.67
C ALA A 45 -6.78 0.25 15.20
N HIS A 46 -7.49 -0.41 14.29
CA HIS A 46 -7.05 -1.66 13.68
C HIS A 46 -5.77 -1.47 12.84
N SER A 47 -5.66 -0.38 12.07
CA SER A 47 -4.44 -0.09 11.32
C SER A 47 -3.24 0.22 12.21
N LEU A 48 -3.44 0.94 13.31
CA LEU A 48 -2.39 1.24 14.30
C LEU A 48 -1.91 -0.03 15.01
N GLY A 49 -2.84 -0.84 15.52
CA GLY A 49 -2.51 -2.13 16.15
C GLY A 49 -1.74 -3.03 15.19
N HIS A 50 -2.21 -3.14 13.94
CA HIS A 50 -1.53 -3.92 12.90
C HIS A 50 -0.11 -3.42 12.61
N LEU A 51 0.11 -2.10 12.57
CA LEU A 51 1.46 -1.55 12.38
C LEU A 51 2.37 -1.80 13.59
N VAL A 52 1.82 -1.86 14.80
CA VAL A 52 2.55 -2.29 16.00
C VAL A 52 2.90 -3.78 15.92
N ASP A 53 1.97 -4.64 15.52
CA ASP A 53 2.20 -6.07 15.35
C ASP A 53 3.27 -6.37 14.28
N LEU A 54 3.40 -5.49 13.28
CA LEU A 54 4.46 -5.54 12.27
C LEU A 54 5.80 -4.97 12.74
N GLY A 55 5.87 -4.40 13.95
CA GLY A 55 7.07 -3.74 14.47
C GLY A 55 7.43 -2.42 13.76
N LEU A 56 6.48 -1.82 13.04
CA LEU A 56 6.68 -0.53 12.34
C LEU A 56 6.29 0.66 13.22
N LEU A 57 5.47 0.41 14.23
CA LEU A 57 5.14 1.36 15.27
C LEU A 57 5.41 0.75 16.63
N GLU A 58 5.73 1.61 17.59
CA GLU A 58 5.74 1.26 19.00
C GLU A 58 4.87 2.24 19.78
N LYS A 59 4.29 1.76 20.88
CA LYS A 59 3.62 2.64 21.83
C LYS A 59 4.70 3.28 22.69
N ASN A 60 4.74 4.60 22.72
CA ASN A 60 5.63 5.33 23.60
C ASN A 60 5.30 4.96 25.07
N PRO A 61 6.23 4.34 25.82
CA PRO A 61 6.03 4.01 27.22
C PRO A 61 6.21 5.31 28.02
N GLY A 62 5.18 6.15 28.03
CA GLY A 62 5.22 7.44 28.70
C GLY A 62 5.71 7.28 30.14
N HIS A 63 6.95 7.68 30.42
CA HIS A 63 7.42 7.84 31.79
C HIS A 63 6.90 9.18 32.30
N GLY A 64 5.92 9.14 33.21
CA GLY A 64 5.35 10.30 33.90
C GLY A 64 3.81 10.43 33.80
N HIS A 65 3.18 10.80 34.93
CA HIS A 65 1.76 11.20 34.99
C HIS A 65 1.50 12.48 34.16
N PRO A 66 0.32 12.64 33.52
CA PRO A 66 -0.37 11.74 32.61
C PRO A 66 0.09 12.05 31.16
N LEU A 67 1.20 11.48 30.72
CA LEU A 67 1.60 11.57 29.31
C LEU A 67 0.68 10.67 28.47
N ARG A 68 -0.03 11.29 27.52
CA ARG A 68 -1.00 10.59 26.67
C ARG A 68 -0.27 9.55 25.80
N PRO A 69 -0.86 8.35 25.61
CA PRO A 69 -0.26 7.34 24.76
C PRO A 69 -0.11 7.86 23.33
N GLU A 70 1.11 7.79 22.81
CA GLU A 70 1.47 8.17 21.45
C GLU A 70 2.16 6.99 20.76
N PHE A 71 1.93 6.85 19.45
CA PHE A 71 2.68 5.93 18.62
C PHE A 71 3.95 6.61 18.09
N ARG A 72 5.06 5.88 18.02
CA ARG A 72 6.30 6.33 17.40
C ARG A 72 6.68 5.38 16.29
N LEU A 73 7.32 5.89 15.23
CA LEU A 73 7.94 5.05 14.21
C LEU A 73 9.16 4.38 14.84
N THR A 74 9.30 3.08 14.61
CA THR A 74 10.56 2.37 14.81
C THR A 74 11.52 2.71 13.65
N PRO A 75 12.82 2.36 13.72
CA PRO A 75 13.72 2.54 12.58
C PRO A 75 13.21 1.89 11.28
N GLU A 76 12.65 0.68 11.36
CA GLU A 76 12.02 0.01 10.22
C GLU A 76 10.74 0.73 9.78
N GLY A 77 9.99 1.27 10.75
CA GLY A 77 8.83 2.12 10.54
C GLY A 77 9.16 3.37 9.73
N GLU A 78 10.26 4.06 10.02
CA GLU A 78 10.69 5.26 9.31
C GLU A 78 10.96 5.00 7.82
N GLU A 79 11.63 3.88 7.50
CA GLU A 79 11.87 3.47 6.12
C GLU A 79 10.56 3.12 5.38
N ALA A 80 9.66 2.39 6.05
CA ALA A 80 8.33 2.11 5.51
C ALA A 80 7.51 3.39 5.31
N ALA A 81 7.61 4.35 6.23
CA ALA A 81 6.91 5.62 6.21
C ALA A 81 7.36 6.53 5.06
N LYS A 82 8.67 6.58 4.80
CA LYS A 82 9.24 7.27 3.63
C LYS A 82 8.74 6.67 2.31
N ILE A 83 8.58 5.35 2.23
CA ILE A 83 7.99 4.70 1.04
C ILE A 83 6.50 5.02 0.93
N ALA A 84 5.76 4.95 2.03
CA ALA A 84 4.33 5.24 2.07
C ALA A 84 4.03 6.69 1.62
N ASP A 85 4.80 7.68 2.09
CA ASP A 85 4.67 9.07 1.64
C ASP A 85 4.91 9.22 0.13
N ARG A 86 5.94 8.57 -0.42
CA ARG A 86 6.19 8.55 -1.88
C ARG A 86 5.02 7.95 -2.66
N ILE A 87 4.40 6.88 -2.15
CA ILE A 87 3.22 6.24 -2.76
C ILE A 87 2.01 7.17 -2.74
N GLU A 88 1.73 7.82 -1.61
CA GLU A 88 0.62 8.78 -1.48
C GLU A 88 0.79 9.98 -2.42
N ARG A 89 2.02 10.50 -2.57
CA ARG A 89 2.35 11.59 -3.52
C ARG A 89 2.30 11.15 -4.98
N ALA A 90 2.41 9.86 -5.26
CA ALA A 90 2.33 9.32 -6.62
C ALA A 90 0.91 9.39 -7.20
N VAL A 91 -0.12 9.62 -6.37
CA VAL A 91 -1.51 9.73 -6.79
C VAL A 91 -1.90 11.20 -6.97
N PRO A 92 -2.14 11.66 -8.22
CA PRO A 92 -2.37 13.08 -8.49
C PRO A 92 -3.77 13.55 -8.07
N LYS A 93 -4.80 12.69 -8.18
CA LYS A 93 -6.19 13.04 -7.87
C LYS A 93 -6.58 12.53 -6.49
N SER A 94 -7.13 13.40 -5.66
CA SER A 94 -7.63 13.03 -4.32
C SER A 94 -8.70 11.94 -4.38
N SER A 95 -9.56 11.96 -5.41
CA SER A 95 -10.60 10.95 -5.65
C SER A 95 -10.05 9.53 -5.80
N ASP A 96 -8.85 9.39 -6.38
CA ASP A 96 -8.26 8.09 -6.65
C ASP A 96 -7.48 7.53 -5.45
N ARG A 97 -7.23 8.33 -4.39
CA ARG A 97 -6.55 7.86 -3.17
C ARG A 97 -7.32 6.74 -2.46
N ALA A 98 -8.63 6.65 -2.72
CA ALA A 98 -9.44 5.53 -2.25
C ALA A 98 -8.92 4.16 -2.75
N LEU A 99 -8.26 4.11 -3.91
CA LEU A 99 -7.68 2.87 -4.43
C LEU A 99 -6.47 2.42 -3.60
N LEU A 100 -5.67 3.33 -3.04
CA LEU A 100 -4.52 2.98 -2.19
C LEU A 100 -4.95 2.25 -0.91
N ARG A 101 -6.19 2.47 -0.46
CA ARG A 101 -6.77 1.81 0.71
C ARG A 101 -7.19 0.36 0.45
N ARG A 102 -7.17 -0.11 -0.80
CA ARG A 102 -7.46 -1.50 -1.13
C ARG A 102 -6.20 -2.34 -1.01
N SER A 103 -6.33 -3.50 -0.38
CA SER A 103 -5.20 -4.34 0.02
C SER A 103 -4.28 -4.78 -1.11
N TRP A 104 -4.80 -4.88 -2.33
CA TRP A 104 -4.05 -5.42 -3.47
C TRP A 104 -3.66 -4.38 -4.51
N THR A 105 -4.07 -3.11 -4.37
CA THR A 105 -3.73 -2.06 -5.34
C THR A 105 -2.23 -1.88 -5.47
N VAL A 106 -1.55 -1.57 -4.36
CA VAL A 106 -0.10 -1.28 -4.40
C VAL A 106 0.71 -2.56 -4.65
N PRO A 107 0.42 -3.73 -4.05
CA PRO A 107 1.15 -4.95 -4.37
C PRO A 107 1.04 -5.37 -5.84
N VAL A 108 -0.15 -5.30 -6.45
CA VAL A 108 -0.35 -5.64 -7.88
C VAL A 108 0.45 -4.71 -8.77
N LEU A 109 0.44 -3.40 -8.50
CA LEU A 109 1.23 -2.43 -9.26
C LEU A 109 2.74 -2.67 -9.09
N ALA A 110 3.17 -2.97 -7.86
CA ALA A 110 4.57 -3.17 -7.54
C ALA A 110 5.22 -4.33 -8.32
N VAL A 111 4.46 -5.42 -8.55
CA VAL A 111 4.96 -6.60 -9.28
C VAL A 111 4.68 -6.58 -10.79
N SER A 112 4.06 -5.52 -11.31
CA SER A 112 3.65 -5.39 -12.73
C SER A 112 4.52 -4.39 -13.51
N GLN A 113 5.84 -4.41 -13.29
CA GLN A 113 6.81 -3.52 -13.97
C GLN A 113 6.83 -3.74 -15.49
N GLU A 114 6.91 -5.00 -15.89
CA GLU A 114 6.88 -5.44 -17.27
C GLU A 114 5.51 -6.04 -17.59
N PRO A 115 5.17 -6.26 -18.86
CA PRO A 115 3.98 -7.02 -19.22
C PRO A 115 4.01 -8.42 -18.60
N ARG A 116 3.09 -8.72 -17.68
CA ARG A 116 3.02 -10.02 -17.00
C ARG A 116 1.66 -10.69 -17.14
N TYR A 117 1.66 -12.01 -17.18
CA TYR A 117 0.43 -12.79 -17.16
C TYR A 117 -0.21 -12.81 -15.77
N PHE A 118 -1.51 -13.05 -15.73
CA PHE A 118 -2.28 -13.20 -14.49
C PHE A 118 -1.63 -14.17 -13.49
N THR A 119 -1.22 -15.34 -13.96
CA THR A 119 -0.64 -16.40 -13.09
C THR A 119 0.69 -15.99 -12.50
N GLN A 120 1.50 -15.20 -13.20
CA GLN A 120 2.78 -14.70 -12.69
C GLN A 120 2.54 -13.68 -11.56
N ILE A 121 1.62 -12.74 -11.76
CA ILE A 121 1.24 -11.75 -10.74
C ILE A 121 0.68 -12.47 -9.50
N ARG A 122 -0.19 -13.46 -9.70
CA ARG A 122 -0.78 -14.24 -8.61
C ARG A 122 0.28 -14.95 -7.77
N ASN A 123 1.22 -15.63 -8.43
CA ASN A 123 2.23 -16.45 -7.75
C ASN A 123 3.18 -15.59 -6.91
N ASP A 124 3.43 -14.34 -7.30
CA ASP A 124 4.28 -13.41 -6.55
C ASP A 124 3.56 -12.75 -5.37
N LEU A 125 2.22 -12.82 -5.33
CA LEU A 125 1.37 -12.11 -4.38
C LEU A 125 0.59 -13.05 -3.46
N VAL A 126 1.17 -14.16 -3.04
CA VAL A 126 0.55 -15.08 -2.07
C VAL A 126 0.17 -14.30 -0.78
N PRO A 127 -1.07 -14.43 -0.25
CA PRO A 127 -2.12 -15.39 -0.61
C PRO A 127 -3.27 -14.81 -1.47
N ILE A 128 -2.99 -13.93 -2.43
CA ILE A 128 -4.04 -13.34 -3.28
C ILE A 128 -4.87 -14.43 -3.97
N THR A 129 -6.19 -14.32 -3.86
CA THR A 129 -7.11 -15.23 -4.56
C THR A 129 -7.31 -14.79 -6.00
N ASP A 130 -7.66 -15.72 -6.89
CA ASP A 130 -7.98 -15.41 -8.29
C ASP A 130 -9.07 -14.33 -8.40
N ARG A 131 -10.07 -14.37 -7.50
CA ARG A 131 -11.13 -13.36 -7.39
C ARG A 131 -10.57 -11.99 -7.01
N ALA A 132 -9.74 -11.93 -5.97
CA ALA A 132 -9.15 -10.67 -5.51
C ALA A 132 -8.22 -10.06 -6.56
N LEU A 133 -7.42 -10.87 -7.24
CA LEU A 133 -6.56 -10.41 -8.33
C LEU A 133 -7.41 -9.89 -9.50
N SER A 134 -8.42 -10.64 -9.94
CA SER A 134 -9.32 -10.24 -11.02
C SER A 134 -10.01 -8.91 -10.75
N GLN A 135 -10.50 -8.71 -9.51
CA GLN A 135 -11.13 -7.46 -9.10
C GLN A 135 -10.13 -6.30 -9.10
N SER A 136 -8.93 -6.53 -8.60
CA SER A 136 -7.87 -5.51 -8.54
C SER A 136 -7.44 -5.08 -9.94
N LEU A 137 -7.17 -6.03 -10.85
CA LEU A 137 -6.80 -5.73 -12.22
C LEU A 137 -7.90 -4.93 -12.95
N ARG A 138 -9.17 -5.31 -12.77
CA ARG A 138 -10.30 -4.59 -13.37
C ARG A 138 -10.39 -3.14 -12.87
N GLN A 139 -10.26 -2.94 -11.56
CA GLN A 139 -10.30 -1.59 -10.96
C GLN A 139 -9.12 -0.74 -11.43
N LEU A 140 -7.91 -1.28 -11.41
CA LEU A 140 -6.72 -0.56 -11.86
C LEU A 140 -6.79 -0.19 -13.35
N GLN A 141 -7.35 -1.07 -14.18
CA GLN A 141 -7.59 -0.77 -15.59
C GLN A 141 -8.63 0.34 -15.77
N ALA A 142 -9.72 0.33 -14.99
CA ALA A 142 -10.76 1.36 -15.04
C ALA A 142 -10.23 2.76 -14.67
N HIS A 143 -9.22 2.84 -13.79
CA HIS A 143 -8.55 4.10 -13.43
C HIS A 143 -7.32 4.40 -14.29
N HIS A 144 -7.03 3.60 -15.33
CA HIS A 144 -5.84 3.71 -16.17
C HIS A 144 -4.50 3.60 -15.42
N TRP A 145 -4.50 2.97 -14.23
CA TRP A 145 -3.29 2.69 -13.45
C TRP A 145 -2.60 1.40 -13.91
N LEU A 146 -3.29 0.61 -14.73
CA LEU A 146 -2.79 -0.62 -15.29
C LEU A 146 -3.30 -0.78 -16.72
N ARG A 147 -2.39 -1.09 -17.65
CA ARG A 147 -2.69 -1.38 -19.04
C ARG A 147 -2.83 -2.88 -19.23
N ARG A 148 -3.85 -3.28 -19.99
CA ARG A 148 -4.06 -4.65 -20.46
C ARG A 148 -3.76 -4.74 -21.96
N LYS A 149 -2.95 -5.71 -22.37
CA LYS A 149 -2.68 -6.04 -23.78
C LYS A 149 -2.99 -7.52 -24.00
N ILE A 150 -3.48 -7.89 -25.18
CA ILE A 150 -3.57 -9.30 -25.57
C ILE A 150 -2.25 -9.70 -26.22
N ASP A 151 -1.65 -10.75 -25.68
CA ASP A 151 -0.54 -11.44 -26.32
C ASP A 151 -1.09 -12.48 -27.29
N THR A 152 -0.85 -12.26 -28.58
CA THR A 152 -1.27 -13.14 -29.67
C THR A 152 -0.16 -14.07 -30.14
N SER A 153 1.05 -14.00 -29.54
CA SER A 153 2.16 -14.89 -29.88
C SER A 153 1.99 -16.30 -29.29
N THR A 154 1.16 -16.42 -28.24
CA THR A 154 0.85 -17.69 -27.59
C THR A 154 -0.51 -18.22 -28.04
N ARG A 155 -0.68 -19.55 -28.01
CA ARG A 155 -1.96 -20.22 -28.30
C ARG A 155 -2.42 -21.00 -27.06
N PRO A 156 -3.58 -20.67 -26.46
CA PRO A 156 -4.49 -19.57 -26.83
C PRO A 156 -3.89 -18.18 -26.51
N PRO A 157 -4.38 -17.08 -27.14
CA PRO A 157 -3.99 -15.73 -26.77
C PRO A 157 -4.30 -15.41 -25.31
N ARG A 158 -3.39 -14.70 -24.63
CA ARG A 158 -3.50 -14.44 -23.17
C ARG A 158 -3.33 -12.96 -22.83
N PRO A 159 -4.02 -12.46 -21.79
CA PRO A 159 -3.85 -11.08 -21.37
C PRO A 159 -2.53 -10.88 -20.60
N LEU A 160 -1.82 -9.82 -20.97
CA LEU A 160 -0.69 -9.24 -20.25
C LEU A 160 -1.14 -7.96 -19.53
N TYR A 161 -0.59 -7.75 -18.36
CA TYR A 161 -0.88 -6.62 -17.48
C TYR A 161 0.41 -5.89 -17.13
N GLN A 162 0.39 -4.56 -17.19
CA GLN A 162 1.54 -3.71 -16.87
C GLN A 162 1.06 -2.44 -16.16
N ALA A 163 1.79 -2.00 -15.13
CA ALA A 163 1.52 -0.71 -14.48
C ALA A 163 1.62 0.44 -15.51
N SER A 164 0.74 1.43 -15.39
CA SER A 164 0.70 2.60 -16.29
C SER A 164 0.32 3.87 -15.55
N ASN A 165 0.70 5.04 -16.08
CA ASN A 165 0.34 6.35 -15.53
C ASN A 165 0.67 6.47 -14.02
N ALA A 166 -0.30 6.80 -13.18
CA ALA A 166 -0.12 6.86 -11.73
C ALA A 166 0.31 5.51 -11.14
N GLY A 167 -0.12 4.39 -11.73
CA GLY A 167 0.32 3.06 -11.31
C GLY A 167 1.83 2.84 -11.49
N GLU A 168 2.41 3.37 -12.56
CA GLU A 168 3.87 3.34 -12.78
C GLU A 168 4.62 4.23 -11.78
N ARG A 169 4.06 5.40 -11.44
CA ARG A 169 4.61 6.26 -10.38
C ARG A 169 4.58 5.56 -9.02
N ILE A 170 3.47 4.90 -8.67
CA ILE A 170 3.34 4.11 -7.43
C ILE A 170 4.36 2.97 -7.43
N ARG A 171 4.48 2.22 -8.53
CA ARG A 171 5.46 1.14 -8.64
C ARG A 171 6.89 1.64 -8.36
N ARG A 172 7.29 2.75 -8.99
CA ARG A 172 8.61 3.38 -8.74
C ARG A 172 8.77 3.84 -7.31
N ALA A 173 7.71 4.39 -6.70
CA ALA A 173 7.72 4.84 -5.30
C ALA A 173 7.95 3.68 -4.33
N VAL A 174 7.37 2.51 -4.59
CA VAL A 174 7.63 1.29 -3.80
C VAL A 174 9.11 0.89 -3.89
N GLY A 175 9.69 0.95 -5.09
CA GLY A 175 11.11 0.68 -5.30
C GLY A 175 11.51 -0.74 -4.92
N LEU A 176 10.66 -1.73 -5.23
CA LEU A 176 11.10 -3.13 -5.17
C LEU A 176 12.30 -3.27 -6.11
N GLY A 177 13.47 -3.60 -5.57
CA GLY A 177 14.67 -3.78 -6.37
C GLY A 177 14.39 -4.77 -7.49
N ALA A 178 14.78 -4.42 -8.71
CA ALA A 178 14.83 -5.37 -9.81
C ALA A 178 15.71 -6.53 -9.34
N ARG A 179 15.09 -7.72 -9.21
CA ARG A 179 15.86 -8.95 -9.09
C ARG A 179 16.36 -9.34 -10.47
#